data_AF-A0A6N7FZV4-F1
#
_entry.id   AF-A0A6N7FZV4-F1
#
_cell.length_a   1.000
_cell.length_b   1.000
_cell.length_c   1.000
_cell.angle_alpha   90.00
_cell.angle_beta   90.00
_cell.angle_gamma   90.00
#
_symmetry.space_group_name_H-M   'P 1'
#
loop_
_entity.id
_entity.type
_entity.pdbx_description
1 polymer ?
#
loop_
_entity_poly.entity_id
_entity_poly.type
_entity_poly.pdbx_seq_one_letter_code
_entity_poly.pdbx_strand_id
1 'polypeptide(L)'
;MSPNLGVEIQSLREDAKVWDQAASDIAEPKRAVSGLTVNGGQDVTGMGERMGVDQTYERARRKVEELLGQGQEYLGVLADTLIAVANDYQAREQGSERGFRALDGELEGN
;
A
#
# COMPACT_ATOMS: atom_id res chain seq x y z
N MET A 1 12.35 -14.60 24.39
CA MET A 1 11.92 -13.25 23.96
C MET A 1 13.06 -12.24 24.07
N SER A 2 13.68 -11.89 22.95
CA SER A 2 14.54 -10.69 22.89
C SER A 2 13.60 -9.48 22.85
N PRO A 3 13.57 -8.60 23.87
CA PRO A 3 12.58 -7.51 23.95
C PRO A 3 12.58 -6.57 22.74
N ASN A 4 13.67 -6.53 21.97
CA ASN A 4 13.75 -5.75 20.73
C ASN A 4 12.95 -6.35 19.56
N LEU A 5 12.92 -7.67 19.41
CA LEU A 5 12.33 -8.29 18.21
C LEU A 5 10.80 -8.18 18.18
N GLY A 6 10.15 -8.32 19.34
CA GLY A 6 8.71 -8.10 19.45
C GLY A 6 8.30 -6.65 19.14
N VAL A 7 9.11 -5.68 19.59
CA VAL A 7 8.91 -4.25 19.28
C VAL A 7 9.10 -3.98 17.79
N GLU A 8 10.13 -4.58 17.16
CA GLU A 8 10.37 -4.46 15.71
C GLU A 8 9.21 -5.07 14.88
N ILE A 9 8.72 -6.26 15.25
CA ILE A 9 7.55 -6.89 14.60
C ILE A 9 6.31 -6.00 14.71
N GLN A 10 6.07 -5.41 15.89
CA GLN A 10 4.95 -4.50 16.09
C GLN A 10 5.11 -3.23 15.23
N SER A 11 6.31 -2.64 15.19
CA SER A 11 6.60 -1.47 14.36
C SER A 11 6.34 -1.74 12.88
N LEU A 12 6.80 -2.88 12.35
CA LEU A 12 6.55 -3.26 10.96
C LEU A 12 5.05 -3.35 10.64
N ARG A 13 4.25 -3.88 11.59
CA ARG A 13 2.79 -3.97 11.45
C ARG A 13 2.09 -2.62 11.56
N GLU A 14 2.60 -1.72 12.39
CA GLU A 14 2.08 -0.37 12.51
C GLU A 14 2.38 0.45 11.25
N ASP A 15 3.61 0.37 10.74
CA ASP A 15 4.00 0.99 9.48
C ASP A 15 3.15 0.45 8.31
N ALA A 16 2.93 -0.86 8.24
CA ALA A 16 2.07 -1.47 7.23
C ALA A 16 0.66 -0.87 7.22
N LYS A 17 0.07 -0.62 8.40
CA LYS A 17 -1.26 0.03 8.50
C LYS A 17 -1.25 1.46 7.98
N VAL A 18 -0.17 2.21 8.22
CA VAL A 18 -0.04 3.58 7.70
C VAL A 18 -0.02 3.56 6.17
N TRP A 19 0.73 2.63 5.57
CA TRP A 19 0.81 2.52 4.11
C TRP A 19 -0.48 2.01 3.48
N ASP A 20 -1.17 1.05 4.12
CA ASP A 20 -2.48 0.57 3.68
C ASP A 20 -3.57 1.67 3.75
N GLN A 21 -3.55 2.47 4.82
CA GLN A 21 -4.44 3.62 4.94
C GLN A 21 -4.14 4.65 3.85
N ALA A 22 -2.86 4.96 3.60
CA ALA A 22 -2.47 5.88 2.54
C ALA A 22 -2.91 5.38 1.14
N ALA A 23 -2.83 4.07 0.89
CA ALA A 23 -3.36 3.46 -0.33
C ALA A 23 -4.88 3.65 -0.44
N SER A 24 -5.61 3.47 0.66
CA SER A 24 -7.05 3.66 0.75
C SER A 24 -7.46 5.12 0.52
N ASP A 25 -6.72 6.07 1.07
CA ASP A 25 -7.01 7.51 0.98
C ASP A 25 -6.88 8.05 -0.45
N ILE A 26 -6.15 7.36 -1.34
CA ILE A 26 -6.06 7.70 -2.77
C ILE A 26 -7.38 7.43 -3.53
N ALA A 27 -8.27 6.58 -3.00
CA ALA A 27 -9.49 6.20 -3.68
C ALA A 27 -10.43 7.39 -3.94
N GLU A 28 -10.50 8.35 -3.01
CA GLU A 28 -11.35 9.55 -3.17
C GLU A 28 -10.81 10.51 -4.23
N PRO A 29 -9.53 10.94 -4.21
CA PRO A 29 -8.92 11.69 -5.31
C PRO A 29 -9.10 11.03 -6.68
N LYS A 30 -8.94 9.71 -6.76
CA LYS A 30 -9.13 8.97 -8.02
C LYS A 30 -10.57 9.06 -8.53
N ARG A 31 -11.57 8.96 -7.64
CA ARG A 31 -13.00 9.16 -7.98
C ARG A 31 -13.30 10.59 -8.40
N ALA A 32 -12.70 11.58 -7.73
CA ALA A 32 -12.87 12.98 -8.11
C ALA A 32 -12.35 13.22 -9.53
N VAL A 33 -11.17 12.72 -9.86
CA VAL A 33 -10.58 12.86 -11.21
C VAL A 33 -11.35 12.08 -12.27
N SER A 34 -11.88 10.90 -11.94
CA SER A 34 -12.70 10.13 -12.90
C SER A 34 -14.05 10.78 -13.19
N GLY A 35 -14.62 11.52 -12.24
CA GLY A 35 -15.87 12.27 -12.40
C GLY A 35 -15.74 13.58 -13.18
N LEU A 36 -14.52 14.06 -13.44
CA LEU A 36 -14.26 15.32 -14.15
C LEU A 36 -14.27 15.17 -15.68
N THR A 37 -14.95 14.17 -16.25
CA THR A 37 -15.05 14.02 -17.71
C THR A 37 -15.73 15.24 -18.32
N VAL A 38 -15.10 15.85 -19.32
CA VAL A 38 -15.75 16.91 -20.11
C VAL A 38 -16.80 16.22 -20.98
N ASN A 39 -18.06 16.30 -20.56
CA ASN A 39 -19.16 15.76 -21.34
C ASN A 39 -19.31 16.64 -22.60
N GLY A 40 -19.01 16.03 -23.74
CA GLY A 40 -18.75 16.71 -25.01
C GLY A 40 -19.71 17.85 -25.39
N GLY A 41 -19.14 18.85 -26.07
CA GLY A 41 -19.84 19.84 -26.88
C GLY A 41 -20.65 20.93 -26.16
N GLN A 42 -21.15 20.70 -24.94
CA GLN A 42 -21.99 21.69 -24.23
C GLN A 42 -21.21 22.62 -23.28
N ASP A 43 -20.19 22.09 -22.59
CA ASP A 43 -19.37 22.89 -21.65
C ASP A 43 -18.24 23.65 -22.34
N VAL A 44 -17.86 23.19 -23.53
CA VAL A 44 -16.79 23.77 -24.32
C VAL A 44 -17.42 24.44 -25.53
N THR A 45 -17.85 25.69 -25.33
CA THR A 45 -18.33 26.57 -26.42
C THR A 45 -17.42 26.41 -27.64
N GLY A 46 -17.99 26.24 -28.84
CA GLY A 46 -17.40 25.63 -30.05
C GLY A 46 -16.04 26.12 -30.61
N MET A 47 -15.29 26.94 -29.87
CA MET A 47 -13.87 27.21 -30.06
C MET A 47 -12.96 26.14 -29.43
N GLY A 48 -13.33 25.54 -28.29
CA GLY A 48 -12.43 24.62 -27.57
C GLY A 48 -12.29 23.23 -28.20
N GLU A 49 -13.35 22.72 -28.85
CA GLU A 49 -13.29 21.53 -29.71
C GLU A 49 -12.32 21.74 -30.89
N ARG A 50 -12.23 22.97 -31.43
CA ARG A 50 -11.32 23.31 -32.54
C ARG A 50 -9.85 23.49 -32.13
N MET A 51 -9.57 23.68 -30.83
CA MET A 51 -8.21 23.93 -30.32
C MET A 51 -7.56 22.72 -29.64
N GLY A 52 -8.22 21.55 -29.62
CA GLY A 52 -7.67 20.33 -29.00
C GLY A 52 -7.52 20.42 -27.48
N VAL A 53 -8.20 21.38 -26.85
CA VAL A 53 -8.20 21.61 -25.40
C VAL A 53 -8.84 20.42 -24.69
N ASP A 54 -9.92 19.87 -25.23
CA ASP A 54 -10.62 18.71 -24.67
C ASP A 54 -9.74 17.46 -24.69
N GLN A 55 -9.01 17.23 -25.79
CA GLN A 55 -8.08 16.11 -25.90
C GLN A 55 -6.86 16.26 -24.98
N THR A 56 -6.40 17.49 -24.76
CA THR A 56 -5.27 17.76 -23.87
C THR A 56 -5.70 17.62 -22.41
N TYR A 57 -6.88 18.13 -22.07
CA TYR A 57 -7.50 17.95 -20.76
C TYR A 57 -7.76 16.47 -20.46
N GLU A 58 -8.40 15.73 -21.36
CA GLU A 58 -8.68 14.30 -21.16
C GLU A 58 -7.39 13.48 -21.04
N ARG A 59 -6.33 13.82 -21.79
CA ARG A 59 -5.02 13.18 -21.62
C ARG A 59 -4.43 13.47 -20.24
N ALA A 60 -4.49 14.72 -19.77
CA ALA A 60 -4.02 15.07 -18.43
C ALA A 60 -4.83 14.37 -17.34
N ARG A 61 -6.16 14.38 -17.44
CA ARG A 61 -7.09 13.70 -16.52
C ARG A 61 -6.76 12.21 -16.41
N ARG A 62 -6.66 11.52 -17.55
CA ARG A 62 -6.27 10.10 -17.59
C ARG A 62 -4.89 9.86 -16.99
N LYS A 63 -3.92 10.74 -17.24
CA LYS A 63 -2.57 10.58 -16.69
C LYS A 63 -2.56 10.71 -15.17
N VAL A 64 -3.31 11.66 -14.62
CA VAL A 64 -3.47 11.80 -13.16
C VAL A 64 -4.17 10.57 -12.58
N GLU A 65 -5.25 10.10 -13.21
CA GLU A 65 -5.96 8.89 -12.79
C GLU A 65 -5.04 7.65 -12.78
N GLU A 66 -4.19 7.50 -13.80
CA GLU A 66 -3.18 6.44 -13.88
C GLU A 66 -2.14 6.54 -12.76
N LEU A 67 -1.59 7.74 -12.52
CA LEU A 67 -0.59 7.96 -11.47
C LEU A 67 -1.15 7.71 -10.07
N LEU A 68 -2.40 8.12 -9.82
CA LEU A 68 -3.11 7.80 -8.57
C LEU A 68 -3.30 6.28 -8.44
N GLY A 69 -3.69 5.60 -9.52
CA GLY A 69 -3.79 4.14 -9.53
C GLY A 69 -2.46 3.43 -9.21
N GLN A 70 -1.37 3.86 -9.83
CA GLN A 70 -0.02 3.33 -9.56
C GLN A 70 0.42 3.62 -8.12
N GLY A 71 0.16 4.83 -7.62
CA GLY A 71 0.46 5.19 -6.23
C GLY A 71 -0.27 4.29 -5.24
N GLN A 72 -1.57 4.06 -5.45
CA GLN A 72 -2.36 3.15 -4.63
C GLN A 72 -1.79 1.72 -4.62
N GLU A 73 -1.42 1.20 -5.80
CA GLU A 73 -0.83 -0.15 -5.92
C GLU A 73 0.51 -0.26 -5.18
N TYR A 74 1.42 0.70 -5.38
CA TYR A 74 2.73 0.68 -4.73
C TYR A 74 2.66 0.76 -3.21
N LEU A 75 1.75 1.58 -2.68
CA LEU A 75 1.54 1.70 -1.24
C LEU A 75 0.96 0.39 -0.65
N GLY A 76 0.03 -0.25 -1.36
CA GLY A 76 -0.49 -1.57 -0.97
C GLY A 76 0.59 -2.65 -0.97
N VAL A 77 1.42 -2.71 -2.03
CA VAL A 77 2.55 -3.67 -2.10
C VAL A 77 3.55 -3.44 -0.96
N LEU A 78 3.82 -2.19 -0.58
CA LEU A 78 4.69 -1.87 0.54
C LEU A 78 4.09 -2.36 1.87
N ALA A 79 2.80 -2.14 2.11
CA ALA A 79 2.09 -2.63 3.29
C ALA A 79 2.17 -4.17 3.39
N ASP A 80 1.87 -4.88 2.30
CA ASP A 80 1.93 -6.35 2.24
C ASP A 80 3.34 -6.88 2.51
N THR A 81 4.35 -6.20 1.97
CA THR A 81 5.76 -6.57 2.18
C THR A 81 6.15 -6.45 3.65
N LEU A 82 5.75 -5.36 4.32
CA LEU A 82 6.03 -5.16 5.74
C LEU A 82 5.34 -6.23 6.62
N ILE A 83 4.10 -6.60 6.29
CA ILE A 83 3.39 -7.69 6.96
C ILE A 83 4.11 -9.02 6.74
N ALA A 84 4.57 -9.30 5.52
CA ALA A 84 5.31 -10.52 5.22
C ALA A 84 6.61 -10.63 6.02
N VAL A 85 7.38 -9.54 6.12
CA VAL A 85 8.61 -9.48 6.92
C VAL A 85 8.31 -9.68 8.41
N ALA A 86 7.27 -9.03 8.94
CA ALA A 86 6.86 -9.19 10.33
C ALA A 86 6.48 -10.65 10.65
N ASN A 87 5.81 -11.34 9.73
CA ASN A 87 5.43 -12.73 9.88
C ASN A 87 6.63 -13.68 9.82
N ASP A 88 7.60 -13.43 8.94
CA ASP A 88 8.84 -14.20 8.87
C ASP A 88 9.65 -14.07 10.18
N TYR A 89 9.78 -12.85 10.71
CA TYR A 89 10.46 -12.63 11.99
C TYR A 89 9.76 -13.37 13.15
N GLN A 90 8.43 -13.28 13.22
CA GLN A 90 7.66 -14.00 14.23
C GLN A 90 7.83 -15.52 14.12
N ALA A 91 7.83 -16.07 12.90
CA ALA A 91 8.02 -17.50 12.67
C ALA A 91 9.41 -17.99 13.10
N ARG A 92 10.45 -17.22 12.80
CA ARG A 92 11.84 -17.51 13.20
C ARG A 92 12.01 -17.49 14.71
N GLU A 93 11.40 -16.52 15.40
CA GLU A 93 11.45 -16.46 16.87
C GLU A 93 10.79 -17.70 17.49
N GLN A 94 9.58 -18.05 17.03
CA GLN A 94 8.87 -19.24 17.53
C GLN A 94 9.62 -20.55 17.27
N GLY A 95 10.29 -20.66 16.13
CA GLY A 95 11.14 -21.81 15.81
C GLY A 95 12.33 -21.93 16.77
N SER A 96 13.00 -20.80 17.04
CA SER A 96 14.11 -20.73 17.99
C SER A 96 13.67 -21.13 19.40
N GLU A 97 12.56 -20.59 19.91
CA GLU A 97 12.06 -20.89 21.25
C GLU A 97 11.66 -22.36 21.44
N ARG A 98 11.19 -23.03 20.39
CA ARG A 98 10.90 -24.47 20.42
C ARG A 98 12.19 -25.30 20.47
N GLY A 99 13.21 -24.90 19.71
CA GLY A 99 14.52 -25.55 19.72
C GLY A 99 15.21 -25.47 21.09
N PHE A 100 15.20 -24.28 21.71
CA PHE A 100 15.74 -24.10 23.06
C PHE A 100 15.02 -24.96 24.10
N ARG A 101 13.67 -24.98 24.10
CA ARG A 101 12.90 -25.81 25.04
C ARG A 101 13.16 -27.31 24.88
N ALA A 102 13.41 -27.78 23.66
CA ALA A 102 13.73 -29.18 23.43
C ALA A 102 15.10 -29.56 24.03
N LEU A 103 16.10 -28.69 23.87
CA LEU A 103 17.44 -28.89 24.42
C LEU A 103 17.46 -28.85 25.96
N ASP A 104 16.76 -27.89 26.57
CA ASP A 104 16.68 -27.81 28.04
C ASP A 104 16.03 -29.07 28.64
N GLY A 105 14.96 -29.59 28.02
CA GLY A 105 14.32 -30.82 28.47
C GLY A 105 15.18 -32.08 28.33
N GLU A 106 16.11 -32.13 27.36
CA GLU A 106 17.08 -33.21 27.21
C GLU A 106 18.20 -33.16 28.26
N LEU A 107 18.57 -31.97 28.74
CA LEU A 107 19.60 -31.79 29.77
C LEU A 107 19.08 -32.04 31.19
N GLU A 108 17.80 -31.81 31.47
CA GLU A 108 17.17 -32.10 32.77
C GLU A 108 16.75 -33.57 32.96
N GLY A 109 16.73 -34.36 31.87
CA GLY A 109 16.32 -35.77 31.86
C GLY A 109 17.44 -36.80 32.01
N ASN A 110 18.70 -36.37 32.18
CA ASN A 110 19.91 -37.19 32.36
C ASN A 110 20.55 -36.93 33.73
#